data_AF-I3E550-F1
#
_entry.id   AF-I3E550-F1
#
_cell.length_a   1.000
_cell.length_b   1.000
_cell.length_c   1.000
_cell.angle_alpha   90.00
_cell.angle_beta   90.00
_cell.angle_gamma   90.00
#
_symmetry.space_group_name_H-M   'P 1'
#
loop_
_entity.id
_entity.type
_entity.pdbx_description
1 polymer ?
#
loop_
_entity_poly.entity_id
_entity_poly.type
_entity_poly.pdbx_seq_one_letter_code
_entity_poly.pdbx_strand_id
1 'polypeptide(L)'
;MLATCERVILLEEAEELAKMVLQSEEAEEYRLRLYKLKTDSETQRKIRAFVKLKELYEEVQRFGKYHPEYKKVMGEIRDAKRAMDLDENVYLFKKAENELQSLLDEIAVIFGHSVSKHIKVPTGNPFFDSLSGCSGGCGTGSSCGCSA
;
A
#
# COMPACT_ATOMS: atom_id res chain seq x y z
N MET A 1 -25.30 24.23 3.66
CA MET A 1 -25.82 24.43 2.28
C MET A 1 -24.66 24.25 1.33
N LEU A 2 -24.66 23.17 0.54
CA LEU A 2 -23.48 22.66 -0.17
C LEU A 2 -23.76 22.31 -1.64
N ALA A 3 -24.90 22.73 -2.19
CA ALA A 3 -25.31 22.42 -3.56
C ALA A 3 -25.33 23.69 -4.40
N THR A 4 -24.17 24.12 -4.89
CA THR A 4 -24.11 24.98 -6.08
C THR A 4 -24.15 24.07 -7.30
N CYS A 5 -24.81 24.48 -8.40
CA CYS A 5 -24.94 23.67 -9.61
C CYS A 5 -23.58 23.19 -10.14
N GLU A 6 -22.55 24.04 -10.05
CA GLU A 6 -21.17 23.73 -10.42
C GLU A 6 -20.61 22.50 -9.67
N ARG A 7 -20.97 22.36 -8.39
CA ARG A 7 -20.47 21.24 -7.58
C ARG A 7 -21.22 19.94 -7.84
N VAL A 8 -22.47 20.02 -8.27
CA VAL A 8 -23.22 18.85 -8.74
C VAL A 8 -22.56 18.31 -10.02
N ILE A 9 -22.27 19.20 -10.97
CA ILE A 9 -21.56 18.82 -12.22
C ILE A 9 -20.22 18.16 -11.91
N LEU A 10 -19.40 18.73 -11.01
CA LEU A 10 -18.12 18.12 -10.64
C LEU A 10 -18.25 16.72 -10.04
N LEU A 11 -19.31 16.46 -9.27
CA LEU A 11 -19.55 15.14 -8.70
C LEU A 11 -20.01 14.14 -9.76
N GLU A 12 -20.83 14.56 -10.71
CA GLU A 12 -21.27 13.72 -11.85
C GLU A 12 -20.07 13.31 -12.72
N GLU A 13 -19.21 14.26 -13.07
CA GLU A 13 -17.97 14.00 -13.84
C GLU A 13 -17.00 13.08 -13.07
N ALA A 14 -16.87 13.27 -11.75
CA ALA A 14 -16.05 12.40 -10.91
C ALA A 14 -16.62 10.97 -10.83
N GLU A 15 -17.95 10.83 -10.81
CA GLU A 15 -18.60 9.52 -10.82
C GLU A 15 -18.42 8.81 -12.16
N GLU A 16 -18.51 9.54 -13.28
CA GLU A 16 -18.24 9.00 -14.61
C GLU A 16 -16.79 8.52 -14.73
N LEU A 17 -15.83 9.31 -14.28
CA LEU A 17 -14.42 8.89 -14.24
C LEU A 17 -14.21 7.65 -13.36
N ALA A 18 -14.86 7.59 -12.19
CA ALA A 18 -14.78 6.42 -11.32
C ALA A 18 -15.34 5.18 -12.01
N LYS A 19 -16.43 5.29 -12.78
CA LYS A 19 -16.98 4.19 -13.58
C LYS A 19 -15.99 3.73 -14.66
N MET A 20 -15.31 4.65 -15.33
CA MET A 20 -14.28 4.32 -16.32
C MET A 20 -13.13 3.54 -15.67
N VAL A 21 -12.64 3.98 -14.51
CA VAL A 21 -11.58 3.27 -13.76
C VAL A 21 -12.07 1.87 -13.35
N LEU A 22 -13.31 1.72 -12.90
CA LEU A 22 -13.87 0.41 -12.53
C LEU A 22 -14.02 -0.57 -13.72
N GLN A 23 -14.07 -0.04 -14.94
CA GLN A 23 -14.13 -0.80 -16.20
C GLN A 23 -12.75 -0.99 -16.84
N SER A 24 -11.69 -0.46 -16.23
CA SER A 24 -10.32 -0.59 -16.76
C SER A 24 -9.78 -2.00 -16.56
N GLU A 25 -8.80 -2.38 -17.39
CA GLU A 25 -8.13 -3.68 -17.31
C GLU A 25 -7.47 -3.90 -15.95
N GLU A 26 -6.86 -2.86 -15.38
CA GLU A 26 -6.21 -2.88 -14.08
C GLU A 26 -7.20 -3.19 -12.95
N ALA A 27 -8.40 -2.59 -13.00
CA ALA A 27 -9.45 -2.86 -12.03
C ALA A 27 -10.01 -4.29 -12.20
N GLU A 28 -10.15 -4.78 -13.43
CA GLU A 28 -10.59 -6.15 -13.68
C GLU A 28 -9.58 -7.17 -13.14
N GLU A 29 -8.30 -6.97 -13.44
CA GLU A 29 -7.20 -7.81 -13.00
C GLU A 29 -7.08 -7.80 -11.47
N TYR A 30 -7.20 -6.64 -10.83
CA TYR A 30 -7.25 -6.52 -9.37
C TYR A 30 -8.35 -7.39 -8.76
N ARG A 31 -9.59 -7.31 -9.28
CA ARG A 31 -10.72 -8.13 -8.79
C ARG A 31 -10.45 -9.61 -8.97
N LEU A 32 -9.90 -10.02 -10.11
CA LEU A 32 -9.57 -11.41 -10.41
C LEU A 32 -8.51 -11.95 -9.45
N ARG A 33 -7.43 -11.20 -9.23
CA ARG A 33 -6.35 -11.60 -8.31
C ARG A 33 -6.82 -11.61 -6.86
N LEU A 34 -7.65 -10.64 -6.46
CA LEU A 34 -8.28 -10.62 -5.15
C LEU A 34 -9.16 -11.86 -4.92
N TYR A 35 -9.93 -12.28 -5.94
CA TYR A 35 -10.73 -13.50 -5.87
C TYR A 35 -9.84 -14.74 -5.69
N LYS A 36 -8.78 -14.89 -6.48
CA LYS A 36 -7.84 -16.02 -6.35
C LYS A 36 -7.16 -16.04 -4.99
N LEU A 37 -6.68 -14.90 -4.50
CA LEU A 37 -6.10 -14.74 -3.17
C LEU A 37 -7.04 -15.23 -2.07
N LYS A 38 -8.33 -14.90 -2.17
CA LYS A 38 -9.36 -15.23 -1.16
C LYS A 38 -9.87 -16.67 -1.24
N THR A 39 -9.85 -17.28 -2.41
CA THR A 39 -10.43 -18.61 -2.64
C THR A 39 -9.41 -19.74 -2.54
N ASP A 40 -8.12 -19.47 -2.77
CA ASP A 40 -7.09 -20.48 -2.63
C ASP A 40 -6.83 -20.85 -1.16
N SER A 41 -7.01 -22.14 -0.84
CA SER A 41 -6.92 -22.63 0.54
C SER A 41 -5.50 -22.58 1.11
N GLU A 42 -4.49 -22.81 0.27
CA GLU A 42 -3.08 -22.85 0.68
C GLU A 42 -2.58 -21.43 0.95
N THR A 43 -2.87 -20.49 0.05
CA THR A 43 -2.63 -19.06 0.23
C THR A 43 -3.31 -18.55 1.51
N GLN A 44 -4.59 -18.86 1.72
CA GLN A 44 -5.31 -18.45 2.93
C GLN A 44 -4.75 -19.10 4.20
N ARG A 45 -4.20 -20.33 4.12
CA ARG A 45 -3.50 -20.94 5.27
C ARG A 45 -2.24 -20.17 5.62
N LYS A 46 -1.42 -19.80 4.63
CA LYS A 46 -0.18 -19.01 4.83
C LYS A 46 -0.48 -17.62 5.40
N ILE A 47 -1.48 -16.93 4.86
CA ILE A 47 -1.91 -15.60 5.35
C ILE A 47 -2.36 -15.70 6.80
N ARG A 48 -3.23 -16.66 7.15
CA ARG A 48 -3.69 -16.83 8.53
C ARG A 48 -2.56 -17.18 9.50
N ALA A 49 -1.61 -18.02 9.08
CA ALA A 49 -0.44 -18.34 9.89
C ALA A 49 0.41 -17.09 10.18
N PHE A 50 0.65 -16.25 9.15
CA PHE A 50 1.36 -15.00 9.31
C PHE A 50 0.62 -14.00 10.22
N VAL A 51 -0.69 -13.80 10.02
CA VAL A 51 -1.50 -12.89 10.84
C VAL A 51 -1.47 -13.30 12.32
N LYS A 52 -1.65 -14.59 12.62
CA LYS A 52 -1.58 -15.09 14.00
C LYS A 52 -0.21 -14.86 14.65
N LEU A 53 0.87 -15.09 13.91
CA LEU A 53 2.23 -14.84 14.40
C LEU A 53 2.53 -13.34 14.53
N LYS A 54 1.91 -12.51 13.69
CA LYS A 54 2.01 -11.05 13.79
C LYS A 54 1.38 -10.53 15.08
N GLU A 55 0.20 -11.03 15.46
CA GLU A 55 -0.44 -10.69 16.74
C GLU A 55 0.46 -11.05 17.93
N LEU A 56 0.99 -12.29 17.94
CA LEU A 56 1.92 -12.74 18.98
C LEU A 56 3.20 -11.88 19.00
N TYR A 57 3.72 -11.52 17.82
CA TYR A 57 4.88 -10.65 17.71
C TYR A 57 4.61 -9.25 18.28
N GLU A 58 3.46 -8.65 18.00
CA GLU A 58 3.08 -7.35 18.53
C GLU A 58 2.96 -7.39 20.06
N GLU A 59 2.39 -8.45 20.63
CA GLU A 59 2.35 -8.66 22.08
C GLU A 59 3.75 -8.74 22.69
N VAL A 60 4.61 -9.57 22.10
CA VAL A 60 5.98 -9.80 22.58
C VAL A 60 6.84 -8.54 22.41
N GLN A 61 6.65 -7.80 21.31
CA GLN A 61 7.35 -6.56 21.03
C GLN A 61 7.00 -5.46 22.04
N ARG A 62 5.77 -5.42 22.58
CA ARG A 62 5.38 -4.44 23.62
C ARG A 62 6.24 -4.52 24.87
N PHE A 63 6.69 -5.73 25.24
CA PHE A 63 7.60 -5.95 26.38
C PHE A 63 9.08 -5.86 25.97
N GLY A 64 9.36 -5.87 24.67
CA GLY A 64 10.70 -5.72 24.11
C GLY A 64 11.60 -6.93 24.32
N LYS A 65 12.92 -6.68 24.30
CA LYS A 65 13.96 -7.73 24.25
C LYS A 65 14.02 -8.64 25.49
N TYR A 66 13.33 -8.29 26.57
CA TYR A 66 13.31 -9.05 27.83
C TYR A 66 12.23 -10.13 27.86
N HIS A 67 11.36 -10.19 26.85
CA HIS A 67 10.36 -11.24 26.76
C HIS A 67 11.05 -12.61 26.46
N PRO A 68 10.76 -13.67 27.23
CA PRO A 68 11.45 -14.97 27.09
C PRO A 68 11.32 -15.57 25.67
N GLU A 69 10.16 -15.41 25.03
CA GLU A 69 9.92 -15.93 23.68
C GLU A 69 10.35 -14.96 22.55
N TYR A 70 10.97 -13.81 22.85
CA TYR A 70 11.26 -12.76 21.84
C TYR A 70 12.04 -13.28 20.63
N LYS A 71 13.12 -14.02 20.86
CA LYS A 71 13.96 -14.55 19.76
C LYS A 71 13.23 -15.58 18.90
N LYS A 72 12.40 -16.40 19.53
CA LYS A 72 11.64 -17.46 18.85
C LYS A 72 10.55 -16.86 17.97
N VAL A 73 9.74 -15.96 18.51
CA VAL A 73 8.67 -15.28 17.76
C VAL A 73 9.25 -14.45 16.60
N MET A 74 10.42 -13.83 16.79
CA MET A 74 11.15 -13.13 15.71
C MET A 74 11.61 -14.04 14.57
N GLY A 75 11.96 -15.30 14.85
CA GLY A 75 12.28 -16.29 13.82
C GLY A 75 11.03 -16.73 13.08
N GLU A 76 10.03 -17.19 13.83
CA GLU A 76 8.78 -17.73 13.31
C GLU A 76 8.04 -16.71 12.42
N ILE A 77 7.98 -15.44 12.83
CA ILE A 77 7.32 -14.41 12.01
C ILE A 77 8.05 -14.15 10.69
N ARG A 78 9.39 -14.23 10.66
CA ARG A 78 10.18 -14.04 9.43
C ARG A 78 9.97 -15.19 8.47
N ASP A 79 9.95 -16.41 8.98
CA ASP A 79 9.72 -17.61 8.17
C ASP A 79 8.28 -17.64 7.62
N ALA A 80 7.28 -17.31 8.46
CA ALA A 80 5.90 -17.19 8.03
C ALA A 80 5.70 -16.07 7.00
N LYS A 81 6.34 -14.91 7.22
CA LYS A 81 6.32 -13.80 6.25
C LYS A 81 6.94 -14.21 4.92
N ARG A 82 8.08 -14.90 4.94
CA ARG A 82 8.74 -15.40 3.72
C ARG A 82 7.86 -16.42 2.99
N ALA A 83 7.25 -17.35 3.71
CA ALA A 83 6.35 -18.34 3.11
C ALA A 83 5.12 -17.69 2.45
N MET A 84 4.58 -16.63 3.04
CA MET A 84 3.49 -15.84 2.47
C MET A 84 3.95 -14.98 1.28
N ASP A 85 5.08 -14.28 1.39
CA ASP A 85 5.59 -13.39 0.34
C ASP A 85 6.04 -14.17 -0.93
N LEU A 86 6.44 -15.43 -0.78
CA LEU A 86 6.77 -16.33 -1.89
C LEU A 86 5.55 -17.01 -2.52
N ASP A 87 4.35 -16.82 -1.95
CA ASP A 87 3.13 -17.36 -2.52
C ASP A 87 2.75 -16.61 -3.80
N GLU A 88 2.51 -17.35 -4.89
CA GLU A 88 2.24 -16.76 -6.20
C GLU A 88 0.97 -15.89 -6.19
N ASN A 89 -0.09 -16.33 -5.51
CA ASN A 89 -1.33 -15.55 -5.44
C ASN A 89 -1.12 -14.24 -4.67
N VAL A 90 -0.30 -14.25 -3.61
CA VAL A 90 0.06 -13.04 -2.85
C VAL A 90 0.86 -12.08 -3.72
N TYR A 91 1.87 -12.59 -4.43
CA TYR A 91 2.69 -11.79 -5.33
C TYR A 91 1.85 -11.15 -6.46
N LEU A 92 1.05 -11.95 -7.16
CA LEU A 92 0.22 -11.48 -8.27
C LEU A 92 -0.85 -10.49 -7.81
N PHE A 93 -1.42 -10.68 -6.62
CA PHE A 93 -2.34 -9.71 -6.04
C PHE A 93 -1.66 -8.37 -5.75
N LYS A 94 -0.49 -8.38 -5.07
CA LYS A 94 0.26 -7.15 -4.80
C LYS A 94 0.68 -6.42 -6.07
N LYS A 95 1.03 -7.18 -7.12
CA LYS A 95 1.34 -6.61 -8.44
C LYS A 95 0.13 -5.87 -9.01
N ALA A 96 -1.03 -6.53 -9.08
CA ALA A 96 -2.26 -5.90 -9.59
C ALA A 96 -2.72 -4.71 -8.74
N GLU A 97 -2.53 -4.78 -7.41
CA GLU A 97 -2.80 -3.67 -6.49
C GLU A 97 -1.93 -2.45 -6.81
N ASN A 98 -0.63 -2.65 -7.04
CA ASN A 98 0.28 -1.55 -7.41
C ASN A 98 -0.02 -0.97 -8.80
N GLU A 99 -0.45 -1.79 -9.76
CA GLU A 99 -0.84 -1.34 -11.09
C GLU A 99 -2.09 -0.44 -11.02
N LEU A 100 -3.12 -0.87 -10.28
CA LEU A 100 -4.31 -0.05 -10.05
C LEU A 100 -3.98 1.24 -9.27
N GLN A 101 -3.11 1.15 -8.25
CA GLN A 101 -2.67 2.33 -7.51
C GLN A 101 -1.94 3.33 -8.43
N SER A 102 -1.08 2.84 -9.33
CA SER A 102 -0.35 3.69 -10.28
C SER A 102 -1.30 4.44 -11.22
N LEU A 103 -2.35 3.77 -11.71
CA LEU A 103 -3.40 4.42 -12.50
C LEU A 103 -4.09 5.55 -11.71
N LEU A 104 -4.43 5.31 -10.45
CA LEU A 104 -5.04 6.33 -9.59
C LEU A 104 -4.11 7.51 -9.31
N ASP A 105 -2.82 7.24 -9.11
CA ASP A 105 -1.79 8.25 -8.89
C ASP A 105 -1.60 9.13 -10.13
N GLU A 106 -1.60 8.54 -11.33
CA GLU A 106 -1.54 9.29 -12.59
C GLU A 106 -2.74 10.23 -12.76
N ILE A 107 -3.95 9.75 -12.47
CA ILE A 107 -5.17 10.57 -12.47
C ILE A 107 -5.04 11.74 -11.48
N ALA A 108 -4.55 11.47 -10.26
CA ALA A 108 -4.36 12.49 -9.24
C ALA A 108 -3.34 13.56 -9.66
N VAL A 109 -2.24 13.16 -10.32
CA VAL A 109 -1.23 14.08 -10.86
C VAL A 109 -1.82 14.94 -11.97
N ILE A 110 -2.62 14.36 -12.87
CA ILE A 110 -3.31 15.09 -13.94
C ILE A 110 -4.22 16.16 -13.33
N PHE A 111 -5.01 15.83 -12.31
CA PHE A 111 -5.85 16.82 -11.62
C PHE A 111 -5.04 17.93 -10.95
N GLY A 112 -4.01 17.58 -10.18
CA GLY A 112 -3.16 18.56 -9.50
C GLY A 112 -2.56 19.57 -10.47
N HIS A 113 -1.97 19.08 -11.58
CA HIS A 113 -1.33 19.93 -12.58
C HIS A 113 -2.32 20.71 -13.46
N SER A 114 -3.55 20.23 -13.63
CA SER A 114 -4.60 20.96 -14.34
C SER A 114 -5.07 22.20 -13.56
N VAL A 115 -4.97 22.18 -12.22
CA VAL A 115 -5.23 23.35 -11.38
C VAL A 115 -3.99 24.23 -11.26
N SER A 116 -2.83 23.64 -10.96
CA SER A 116 -1.55 24.36 -10.90
C SER A 116 -0.37 23.41 -10.94
N LYS A 117 0.63 23.72 -11.78
CA LYS A 117 1.89 22.97 -11.87
C LYS A 117 2.73 23.00 -10.58
N HIS A 118 2.38 23.83 -9.61
CA HIS A 118 3.07 23.94 -8.32
C HIS A 118 2.44 23.08 -7.21
N ILE A 119 1.28 22.46 -7.48
CA ILE A 119 0.64 21.56 -6.51
C ILE A 119 1.42 20.25 -6.47
N LYS A 120 1.95 19.90 -5.29
CA LYS A 120 2.59 18.61 -5.04
C LYS A 120 1.52 17.58 -4.73
N VAL A 121 1.45 16.52 -5.53
CA VAL A 121 0.53 15.40 -5.32
C VAL A 121 1.31 14.26 -4.66
N PRO A 122 1.01 13.88 -3.41
CA PRO A 122 1.69 12.78 -2.74
C PRO A 122 1.19 11.46 -3.33
N THR A 123 1.91 10.93 -4.30
CA THR A 123 1.58 9.66 -4.97
C THR A 123 2.18 8.45 -4.26
N GLY A 124 3.02 8.65 -3.24
CA GLY A 124 3.73 7.54 -2.57
C GLY A 124 4.75 6.81 -3.45
N ASN A 125 4.88 7.22 -4.72
CA ASN A 125 5.83 6.69 -5.69
C ASN A 125 6.96 7.70 -5.92
N PRO A 126 8.24 7.35 -5.60
CA PRO A 126 9.38 8.25 -5.74
C PRO A 126 9.58 8.81 -7.16
N PHE A 127 9.06 8.11 -8.17
CA PHE A 127 9.17 8.51 -9.56
C PHE A 127 8.48 9.86 -9.82
N PHE A 128 7.28 10.06 -9.27
CA PHE A 128 6.50 11.28 -9.46
C PHE A 128 6.95 12.42 -8.55
N ASP A 129 7.44 12.11 -7.35
CA ASP A 129 8.01 13.12 -6.43
C ASP A 129 9.25 13.81 -7.02
N SER A 130 9.99 13.13 -7.90
CA SER A 130 11.21 13.65 -8.53
C SER A 130 10.98 14.72 -9.61
N LEU A 131 9.76 14.86 -10.15
CA LEU A 131 9.42 15.90 -11.13
C LEU A 131 9.32 17.31 -10.52
N SER A 132 9.26 17.41 -9.19
CA SER A 132 9.25 18.69 -8.49
C SER A 132 10.55 18.84 -7.71
N GLY A 133 11.46 19.67 -8.24
CA GLY A 133 12.82 19.83 -7.73
C GLY A 133 12.94 19.97 -6.21
N CYS A 134 14.06 19.45 -5.70
CA CYS A 134 14.55 19.62 -4.33
C CYS A 134 13.61 19.13 -3.22
N SER A 135 13.57 17.82 -3.01
CA SER A 135 13.22 17.20 -1.72
C SER A 135 14.24 16.13 -1.34
N GLY A 136 15.52 16.53 -1.31
CA GLY A 136 16.53 15.88 -0.49
C GLY A 136 16.17 16.08 0.99
N GLY A 137 15.16 15.34 1.45
CA GLY A 137 14.81 15.23 2.85
C GLY A 137 15.87 14.43 3.56
N CYS A 138 16.86 15.14 4.11
CA CYS A 138 17.70 14.66 5.20
C CYS A 138 16.80 14.32 6.40
N GLY A 139 16.23 13.13 6.37
CA GLY A 139 15.57 12.46 7.48
C GLY A 139 16.54 11.49 8.15
N THR A 140 17.78 11.90 8.43
CA THR A 140 18.67 11.12 9.31
C THR A 140 18.26 11.35 10.76
N GLY A 141 17.10 10.80 11.12
CA GLY A 141 16.83 10.37 12.49
C GLY A 141 17.57 9.07 12.74
N SER A 142 18.86 9.14 13.05
CA SER A 142 19.54 8.05 13.75
C SER A 142 20.51 8.63 14.75
N SER A 143 20.10 8.54 16.01
CA SER A 143 20.95 8.56 17.18
C SER A 143 22.06 7.51 17.03
N CYS A 144 23.20 7.89 16.46
CA CYS A 144 24.44 7.14 16.57
C CYS A 144 24.98 7.33 17.99
N GLY A 145 24.58 6.44 18.90
CA GLY A 145 25.25 6.25 20.19
C GLY A 145 26.56 5.48 19.98
N CYS A 146 27.63 6.21 19.66
CA CYS A 146 28.99 5.70 19.77
C CYS A 146 29.47 5.98 21.20
N SER A 147 29.55 4.94 22.02
CA SER A 147 30.44 4.95 23.19
C SER A 147 31.82 4.50 22.70
N ALA A 148 32.82 5.34 22.95
CA ALA A 148 34.22 4.93 22.95
C ALA A 148 34.50 3.96 24.11
#